data_AF-A0A7R7WIK3-F1
#
_entry.id   AF-A0A7R7WIK3-F1
#
_cell.length_a   1.000
_cell.length_b   1.000
_cell.length_c   1.000
_cell.angle_alpha   90.00
_cell.angle_beta   90.00
_cell.angle_gamma   90.00
#
_symmetry.space_group_name_H-M   'P 1'
#
loop_
_entity.id
_entity.type
_entity.pdbx_description
1 polymer ?
#
loop_
_entity_poly.entity_id
_entity_poly.type
_entity_poly.pdbx_seq_one_letter_code
_entity_poly.pdbx_strand_id
1 'polypeptide(L)' 'MSDQEKRENPPVEVEEDDDEPDEWDKRIFSTGCAAEQMKMNDCWFEKKDWRQCQSEMETFRECWKRQGNDERTQTKDA' A
#
# COMPACT_ATOMS: atom_id res chain seq x y z
N MET A 1 5.74 -37.88 -2.41
CA MET A 1 6.67 -37.11 -1.56
C MET A 1 6.85 -35.78 -2.29
N SER A 2 6.02 -34.76 -2.10
CA SER A 2 5.89 -33.91 -0.89
C SER A 2 7.29 -33.52 -0.41
N ASP A 3 7.78 -32.28 -0.47
CA ASP A 3 7.13 -30.97 -0.53
C ASP A 3 8.12 -29.92 -1.09
N GLN A 4 7.61 -29.06 -1.97
CA GLN A 4 7.77 -27.61 -2.00
C GLN A 4 9.19 -27.01 -1.89
N GLU A 5 9.78 -26.78 -3.07
CA GLU A 5 10.85 -25.79 -3.29
C GLU A 5 10.52 -24.47 -2.58
N LYS A 6 11.42 -24.11 -1.67
CA LYS A 6 11.51 -22.85 -0.95
C LYS A 6 11.55 -21.71 -1.96
N ARG A 7 10.44 -20.98 -2.10
CA ARG A 7 10.41 -19.70 -2.82
C ARG A 7 11.24 -18.69 -2.03
N GLU A 8 12.52 -18.60 -2.35
CA GLU A 8 13.38 -17.54 -1.86
C GLU A 8 12.95 -16.25 -2.56
N ASN A 9 12.20 -15.40 -1.85
CA ASN A 9 12.06 -14.00 -2.25
C ASN A 9 13.48 -13.43 -2.26
N PRO A 10 13.98 -12.88 -3.38
CA PRO A 10 15.29 -12.25 -3.38
C PRO A 10 15.26 -11.10 -2.37
N PRO A 11 16.36 -10.86 -1.62
CA PRO A 11 16.46 -9.71 -0.75
C PRO A 11 16.26 -8.46 -1.61
N VAL A 12 15.22 -7.70 -1.30
CA VAL A 12 15.05 -6.35 -1.83
C VAL A 12 16.19 -5.55 -1.21
N GLU A 13 17.23 -5.26 -1.99
CA GLU A 13 18.20 -4.22 -1.63
C GLU A 13 17.41 -2.91 -1.55
N VAL A 14 17.11 -2.50 -0.33
CA VAL A 14 16.67 -1.13 -0.03
C VAL A 14 17.98 -0.33 0.04
N GLU A 15 18.47 0.15 -1.10
CA GLU A 15 19.37 1.31 -1.08
C GLU A 15 18.54 2.48 -0.55
N GLU A 16 18.64 2.75 0.76
CA GLU A 16 18.06 3.92 1.41
C GLU A 16 18.84 5.17 0.97
N ASP A 17 18.55 5.67 -0.23
CA ASP A 17 18.74 7.09 -0.54
C ASP A 17 17.55 7.83 0.11
N ASP A 18 17.75 8.29 1.35
CA ASP A 18 16.75 8.93 2.23
C ASP A 18 16.10 10.19 1.61
N ASP A 19 16.58 10.65 0.46
CA ASP A 19 16.07 11.80 -0.28
C ASP A 19 15.07 11.43 -1.41
N GLU A 20 14.91 10.14 -1.78
CA GLU A 20 13.96 9.72 -2.82
C GLU A 20 12.75 8.93 -2.28
N PRO A 21 11.50 9.31 -2.63
CA PRO A 21 10.35 8.49 -2.29
C PRO A 21 10.45 7.13 -2.97
N ASP A 22 10.16 6.06 -2.23
CA ASP A 22 10.23 4.69 -2.74
C ASP A 22 9.20 4.47 -3.88
N GLU A 23 9.30 3.34 -4.59
CA GLU A 23 8.35 3.06 -5.68
C GLU A 23 6.89 2.95 -5.21
N TRP A 24 6.65 2.61 -3.94
CA TRP A 24 5.32 2.51 -3.37
C TRP A 24 4.74 3.89 -3.06
N ASP A 25 5.52 4.77 -2.42
CA ASP A 25 5.21 6.16 -2.13
C ASP A 25 4.98 6.94 -3.42
N LYS A 26 5.86 6.80 -4.42
CA LYS A 26 5.67 7.38 -5.77
C LYS A 26 4.31 6.98 -6.35
N ARG A 27 3.92 5.71 -6.21
CA ARG A 27 2.60 5.22 -6.66
C ARG A 27 1.46 5.83 -5.86
N ILE A 28 1.54 5.90 -4.54
CA ILE A 28 0.52 6.50 -3.69
C ILE A 28 0.36 7.99 -3.96
N PHE A 29 1.44 8.76 -4.07
CA PHE A 29 1.38 10.18 -4.44
C PHE A 29 0.72 10.40 -5.80
N SER A 30 0.98 9.54 -6.78
CA SER A 30 0.33 9.62 -8.10
C SER A 30 -1.19 9.38 -8.08
N THR A 31 -1.73 8.78 -7.01
CA THR A 31 -3.17 8.49 -6.90
C THR A 31 -4.02 9.68 -6.45
N GLY A 32 -3.39 10.73 -5.90
CA GLY A 32 -4.10 11.85 -5.27
C GLY A 32 -4.74 11.55 -3.92
N CYS A 33 -4.51 10.37 -3.33
CA CYS A 33 -5.06 9.92 -2.05
C CYS A 33 -3.99 9.69 -0.96
N ALA A 34 -2.84 10.35 -1.10
CA ALA A 34 -1.71 10.17 -0.19
C ALA A 34 -2.04 10.59 1.25
N ALA A 35 -2.85 11.63 1.44
CA ALA A 35 -3.22 12.12 2.76
C ALA A 35 -4.06 11.08 3.53
N GLU A 36 -5.00 10.43 2.86
CA GLU A 36 -5.83 9.38 3.42
C GLU A 36 -5.02 8.12 3.72
N GLN A 37 -4.08 7.77 2.84
CA GLN A 37 -3.13 6.68 3.08
C GLN A 37 -2.26 6.94 4.32
N MET A 38 -1.72 8.16 4.47
CA MET A 38 -0.92 8.55 5.63
C MET A 38 -1.74 8.44 6.92
N LYS A 39 -2.98 8.94 6.95
CA LYS A 39 -3.86 8.79 8.13
C LYS A 39 -4.13 7.34 8.51
N MET A 40 -4.28 6.46 7.52
CA MET A 40 -4.44 5.03 7.77
C MET A 40 -3.16 4.40 8.35
N ASN A 41 -1.99 4.78 7.83
CA ASN A 41 -0.70 4.37 8.36
C ASN A 41 -0.49 4.88 9.79
N ASP A 42 -0.87 6.13 10.08
CA ASP A 42 -0.79 6.73 11.42
C ASP A 42 -1.69 5.96 12.41
N CYS A 43 -2.93 5.66 12.03
CA CYS A 43 -3.84 4.87 12.86
C CYS A 43 -3.27 3.47 13.15
N TRP A 44 -2.69 2.80 12.15
CA TRP A 44 -1.99 1.54 12.37
C TRP A 44 -0.79 1.73 13.28
N PHE A 45 0.00 2.79 13.10
CA PHE A 45 1.18 3.02 13.89
C PHE A 45 0.84 3.22 15.37
N GLU A 46 -0.24 3.93 15.67
CA GLU A 46 -0.74 4.17 17.02
C GLU A 46 -1.37 2.91 17.64
N LYS A 47 -2.29 2.25 16.92
CA LYS A 47 -3.11 1.17 17.49
C LYS A 47 -2.51 -0.22 17.30
N LYS A 48 -1.63 -0.39 16.31
CA LYS A 48 -1.09 -1.66 15.82
C LYS A 48 -2.18 -2.70 15.49
N ASP A 49 -3.38 -2.22 15.14
CA ASP A 49 -4.54 -3.02 14.77
C ASP A 49 -5.36 -2.31 13.69
N TRP A 50 -5.34 -2.86 12.48
CA TRP A 50 -6.02 -2.29 11.31
C TRP A 50 -7.54 -2.36 11.44
N ARG A 51 -8.08 -3.28 12.26
CA ARG A 51 -9.54 -3.41 12.47
C ARG A 51 -10.11 -2.18 13.17
N GLN A 52 -9.28 -1.52 13.98
CA GLN A 52 -9.64 -0.28 14.67
C GLN A 52 -9.45 0.97 13.79
N CYS A 53 -8.99 0.80 12.55
CA CYS A 53 -8.75 1.86 11.56
C CYS A 53 -9.75 1.81 10.39
N GLN A 54 -10.96 1.26 10.65
CA GLN A 54 -11.98 1.08 9.63
C GLN A 54 -12.43 2.43 9.02
N SER A 55 -12.52 3.48 9.84
CA SER A 55 -12.91 4.82 9.39
C SER A 55 -11.90 5.40 8.38
N GLU A 56 -10.61 5.23 8.65
CA GLU A 56 -9.51 5.67 7.83
C GLU A 56 -9.47 4.89 6.51
N MET A 57 -9.72 3.57 6.56
CA MET A 57 -9.88 2.72 5.38
C MET A 57 -11.07 3.15 4.51
N GLU A 58 -12.21 3.45 5.10
CA GLU A 58 -13.39 3.92 4.37
C GLU A 58 -13.12 5.27 3.70
N THR A 59 -12.46 6.19 4.40
CA THR A 59 -12.04 7.48 3.84
C THR A 59 -11.10 7.31 2.65
N PHE A 60 -10.11 6.41 2.77
CA PHE A 60 -9.19 6.09 1.68
C PHE A 60 -9.94 5.50 0.47
N ARG A 61 -10.87 4.56 0.69
CA ARG A 61 -11.70 3.98 -0.38
C ARG A 61 -12.57 5.02 -1.09
N GLU A 62 -13.13 5.97 -0.34
CA GLU A 62 -13.89 7.06 -0.95
C GLU A 62 -13.01 7.95 -1.81
N CYS A 63 -11.82 8.33 -1.33
CA CYS A 63 -10.86 9.07 -2.14
C CYS A 63 -10.49 8.28 -3.39
N TRP A 64 -10.18 7.00 -3.24
CA TRP A 64 -9.79 6.11 -4.33
C TRP A 64 -10.81 6.10 -5.46
N LYS A 65 -12.09 5.94 -5.10
CA LYS A 65 -13.21 5.97 -6.04
C LYS A 65 -13.38 7.35 -6.69
N ARG A 66 -13.25 8.44 -5.93
CA ARG A 66 -13.37 9.82 -6.45
C ARG A 66 -12.28 10.14 -7.47
N GLN A 67 -11.07 9.65 -7.25
CA GLN A 67 -9.93 9.81 -8.16
C GLN A 67 -9.93 8.82 -9.34
N GLY A 68 -10.91 7.90 -9.39
CA GLY A 68 -11.04 6.93 -10.50
C GLY A 68 -9.93 5.88 -10.52
N ASN A 69 -9.37 5.54 -9.37
CA ASN A 69 -8.22 4.65 -9.27
C ASN A 69 -8.57 3.15 -9.39
N ASP A 70 -9.85 2.80 -9.62
CA ASP A 70 -10.34 1.41 -9.66
C ASP A 70 -9.59 0.54 -10.70
N GLU A 71 -9.22 1.13 -11.84
CA GLU A 71 -8.44 0.47 -12.90
C GLU A 71 -7.03 0.06 -12.42
N ARG A 72 -6.46 0.76 -11.43
CA ARG A 72 -5.10 0.48 -10.90
C ARG A 72 -5.05 -0.79 -10.07
N THR A 73 -6.21 -1.28 -9.61
CA THR A 73 -6.35 -2.50 -8.80
C THR A 73 -6.85 -3.70 -9.60
N GLN A 74 -7.05 -3.55 -10.91
CA GLN A 74 -7.43 -4.69 -11.74
C GLN A 74 -6.27 -5.67 -11.85
N THR A 75 -6.50 -6.92 -11.47
CA THR A 75 -5.63 -8.03 -11.85
C THR A 75 -5.73 -8.20 -13.37
N LYS A 76 -4.64 -7.93 -14.10
CA LYS A 76 -4.51 -8.43 -15.47
C LYS A 76 -4.37 -9.94 -15.41
N ASP A 77 -5.26 -10.66 -16.11
CA ASP A 77 -5.06 -12.08 -16.39
C ASP A 77 -3.68 -12.24 -17.08
N ALA A 78 -2.83 -13.08 -16.47
CA ALA A 78 -1.45 -13.33 -16.89
C ALA A 78 -1.38 -14.30 -18.07
#